data_AF-A0A1K1NIV4-F1
#
_entry.id   AF-A0A1K1NIV4-F1
#
_cell.length_a   1.000
_cell.length_b   1.000
_cell.length_c   1.000
_cell.angle_alpha   90.00
_cell.angle_beta   90.00
_cell.angle_gamma   90.00
#
_symmetry.space_group_name_H-M   'P 1'
#
loop_
_entity.id
_entity.type
_entity.pdbx_description
1 polymer ?
#
loop_
_entity_poly.entity_id
_entity_poly.type
_entity_poly.pdbx_seq_one_letter_code
_entity_poly.pdbx_strand_id
1 'polypeptide(L)'
;MSFLRNAQLEHVAFFWEKFNLLIQIADYFLHQDNPNSCLRYQYWEALTEKSQSDILKSLHVNDAVMKLYKHQIKMTDDDTSAALLKILCSPKNDDERMLYFFLMNEVIKQADGAFAEMLGEYCLQFFNENADYVLQYFNTDRYVARLYSTFIGIELYYNNSSISEYSQQLSQSVNNKYASSFLPTFLKDVEHCYNSVGN
;
A
#
# COMPACT_ATOMS: atom_id res chain seq x y z
N MET A 1 -8.48 -43.31 -32.47
CA MET A 1 -8.01 -42.06 -33.13
C MET A 1 -8.51 -40.76 -32.47
N SER A 2 -9.31 -40.78 -31.39
CA SER A 2 -9.78 -39.55 -30.70
C SER A 2 -8.80 -39.02 -29.64
N PHE A 3 -8.00 -39.88 -29.02
CA PHE A 3 -7.11 -39.51 -27.90
C PHE A 3 -5.94 -38.60 -28.31
N LEU A 4 -5.41 -38.76 -29.53
CA LEU A 4 -4.30 -37.94 -30.04
C LEU A 4 -4.72 -36.52 -30.45
N ARG A 5 -6.01 -36.27 -30.73
CA ARG A 5 -6.52 -34.93 -31.06
C ARG A 5 -6.71 -34.05 -29.82
N ASN A 6 -7.08 -34.64 -28.68
CA ASN A 6 -7.27 -33.89 -27.44
C ASN A 6 -5.95 -33.36 -26.86
N ALA A 7 -4.89 -34.16 -26.88
CA ALA A 7 -3.59 -33.74 -26.39
C ALA A 7 -2.98 -32.58 -27.21
N GLN A 8 -3.26 -32.52 -28.51
CA GLN A 8 -2.81 -31.40 -29.36
C GLN A 8 -3.60 -30.11 -29.10
N LEU A 9 -4.90 -30.20 -28.76
CA LEU A 9 -5.73 -29.03 -28.46
C LEU A 9 -5.37 -28.40 -27.11
N GLU A 10 -5.06 -29.21 -26.10
CA GLU A 10 -4.62 -28.72 -24.78
C GLU A 10 -3.28 -27.99 -24.86
N HIS A 11 -2.34 -28.49 -25.66
CA HIS A 11 -1.05 -27.84 -25.89
C HIS A 11 -1.19 -26.48 -26.60
N VAL A 12 -2.13 -26.38 -27.54
CA VAL A 12 -2.43 -25.13 -28.25
C VAL A 12 -3.12 -24.14 -27.32
N ALA A 13 -4.07 -24.57 -26.49
CA ALA A 13 -4.72 -23.72 -25.50
C ALA A 13 -3.72 -23.14 -24.47
N PHE A 14 -2.83 -23.98 -23.94
CA PHE A 14 -1.77 -23.56 -23.02
C PHE A 14 -0.78 -22.57 -23.66
N PHE A 15 -0.46 -22.76 -24.95
CA PHE A 15 0.38 -21.83 -25.68
C PHE A 15 -0.30 -20.47 -25.90
N TRP A 16 -1.59 -20.47 -26.25
CA TRP A 16 -2.38 -19.24 -26.40
C TRP A 16 -2.54 -18.46 -25.09
N GLU A 17 -2.71 -19.16 -23.97
CA GLU A 17 -2.80 -18.53 -22.65
C GLU A 17 -1.48 -17.84 -22.27
N LYS A 18 -0.34 -18.52 -22.46
CA LYS A 18 0.99 -17.92 -22.25
C LYS A 18 1.30 -16.78 -23.21
N PHE A 19 0.86 -16.88 -24.47
CA PHE A 19 1.05 -15.84 -25.46
C PHE A 19 0.23 -14.57 -25.12
N ASN A 20 -1.02 -14.73 -24.66
CA ASN A 20 -1.82 -13.61 -24.16
C ASN A 20 -1.21 -12.96 -22.93
N LEU A 21 -0.61 -13.74 -22.03
CA LEU A 21 0.11 -13.23 -20.85
C LEU A 21 1.34 -12.40 -21.25
N LEU A 22 2.08 -12.86 -22.27
CA LEU A 22 3.21 -12.12 -22.83
C LEU A 22 2.77 -10.83 -23.56
N ILE A 23 1.61 -10.84 -24.23
CA ILE A 23 1.04 -9.63 -24.84
C ILE A 23 0.62 -8.63 -23.76
N GLN A 24 -0.03 -9.08 -22.67
CA GLN A 24 -0.38 -8.20 -21.56
C GLN A 24 0.85 -7.59 -20.88
N ILE A 25 1.92 -8.36 -20.73
CA ILE A 25 3.20 -7.88 -20.21
C ILE A 25 3.85 -6.89 -21.20
N ALA A 26 3.82 -7.18 -22.51
CA ALA A 26 4.37 -6.29 -23.52
C ALA A 26 3.59 -4.97 -23.62
N ASP A 27 2.26 -5.01 -23.55
CA ASP A 27 1.41 -3.81 -23.50
C ASP A 27 1.68 -3.00 -22.23
N TYR A 28 1.89 -3.66 -21.08
CA TYR A 28 2.31 -3.01 -19.84
C TYR A 28 3.66 -2.27 -19.98
N PHE A 29 4.61 -2.83 -20.72
CA PHE A 29 5.92 -2.19 -20.95
C PHE A 29 5.93 -1.15 -22.07
N LEU A 30 5.10 -1.31 -23.11
CA LEU A 30 5.05 -0.42 -24.27
C LEU A 30 4.21 0.85 -24.03
N HIS A 31 3.30 0.85 -23.05
CA HIS A 31 2.50 2.02 -22.67
C HIS A 31 3.03 2.76 -21.42
N GLN A 32 4.26 2.48 -20.99
CA GLN A 32 4.95 3.38 -20.08
C GLN A 32 5.41 4.63 -20.85
N ASP A 33 4.49 5.59 -21.00
CA ASP A 33 4.90 6.99 -20.93
C ASP A 33 5.74 7.13 -19.65
N ASN A 34 6.93 7.72 -19.77
CA ASN A 34 7.92 7.94 -18.72
C ASN A 34 7.33 7.77 -17.30
N PRO A 35 7.63 6.68 -16.55
CA PRO A 35 6.94 6.37 -15.30
C PRO A 35 7.03 7.50 -14.25
N ASN A 36 7.98 8.42 -14.42
CA ASN A 36 8.17 9.60 -13.56
C ASN A 36 7.38 10.86 -13.99
N SER A 37 6.73 10.90 -15.16
CA SER A 37 5.92 12.06 -15.59
C SER A 37 4.50 12.07 -15.02
N CYS A 38 4.11 11.00 -14.32
CA CYS A 38 2.75 10.70 -13.86
C CYS A 38 2.59 10.82 -12.32
N LEU A 39 3.69 10.87 -11.57
CA LEU A 39 3.66 10.98 -10.11
C LEU A 39 3.49 12.44 -9.69
N ARG A 40 2.36 12.75 -9.06
CA ARG A 40 2.07 14.07 -8.48
C ARG A 40 2.81 14.24 -7.16
N TYR A 41 3.07 13.14 -6.47
CA TYR A 41 3.67 13.11 -5.15
C TYR A 41 5.11 12.60 -5.17
N GLN A 42 5.91 13.13 -4.26
CA GLN A 42 7.24 12.62 -3.95
C GLN A 42 7.17 11.62 -2.80
N TYR A 43 8.10 10.66 -2.80
CA TYR A 43 8.23 9.62 -1.78
C TYR A 43 9.66 9.61 -1.25
N TRP A 44 9.81 9.27 0.03
CA TRP A 44 11.05 9.43 0.76
C TRP A 44 12.24 8.69 0.13
N GLU A 45 12.01 7.45 -0.29
CA GLU A 45 13.00 6.56 -0.91
C GLU A 45 13.47 7.02 -2.29
N ALA A 46 12.69 7.90 -2.95
CA ALA A 46 13.06 8.48 -4.24
C ALA A 46 13.93 9.75 -4.09
N LEU A 47 14.09 10.26 -2.88
CA LEU A 47 14.91 11.43 -2.60
C LEU A 47 16.40 11.09 -2.58
N THR A 48 17.24 12.05 -2.96
CA THR A 48 18.70 11.93 -2.77
C THR A 48 19.05 11.99 -1.28
N GLU A 49 20.16 11.37 -0.88
CA GLU A 49 20.66 11.45 0.51
C GLU A 49 20.82 12.89 1.00
N LYS A 50 21.26 13.80 0.11
CA LYS A 50 21.37 15.23 0.41
C LYS A 50 20.00 15.84 0.71
N SER A 51 18.99 15.57 -0.13
CA SER A 51 17.62 16.05 0.08
C SER A 51 17.02 15.50 1.37
N GLN A 52 17.20 14.20 1.66
CA GLN A 52 16.78 13.61 2.92
C GLN A 52 17.47 14.31 4.10
N SER A 53 18.79 14.53 4.04
CA SER A 53 19.54 15.22 5.08
C SER A 53 19.07 16.65 5.31
N ASP A 54 18.79 17.39 4.25
CA ASP A 54 18.35 18.78 4.33
C ASP A 54 16.92 18.87 4.91
N ILE A 55 16.02 17.96 4.53
CA ILE A 55 14.68 17.83 5.12
C ILE A 55 14.75 17.45 6.60
N LEU A 56 15.59 16.48 6.99
CA LEU A 56 15.75 16.10 8.40
C LEU A 56 16.31 17.22 9.26
N LYS A 57 17.09 18.15 8.69
CA LYS A 57 17.59 19.33 9.41
C LYS A 57 16.54 20.42 9.55
N SER A 58 15.65 20.57 8.57
CA SER A 58 14.58 21.57 8.60
C SER A 58 13.37 21.12 9.42
N LEU A 59 13.11 19.81 9.45
CA LEU A 59 12.03 19.23 10.23
C LEU A 59 12.37 19.21 11.72
N HIS A 60 11.44 19.71 12.54
CA HIS A 60 11.43 19.43 13.97
C HIS A 60 10.81 18.04 14.22
N VAL A 61 11.50 16.99 13.77
CA VAL A 61 11.04 15.60 13.91
C VAL A 61 11.05 15.19 15.37
N ASN A 62 10.00 14.48 15.80
CA ASN A 62 9.94 13.89 17.14
C ASN A 62 11.12 12.94 17.39
N ASP A 63 11.71 12.98 18.58
CA ASP A 63 12.87 12.15 18.94
C ASP A 63 12.63 10.65 18.74
N ALA A 64 11.43 10.15 19.03
CA ALA A 64 11.07 8.74 18.84
C ALA A 64 11.03 8.37 17.35
N VAL A 65 10.51 9.26 16.50
CA VAL A 65 10.51 9.09 15.05
C VAL A 65 11.95 9.09 14.51
N MET A 66 12.81 9.98 15.01
CA MET A 66 14.22 9.99 14.63
C MET A 66 14.96 8.72 15.06
N LYS A 67 14.63 8.18 16.24
CA LYS A 67 15.17 6.89 16.68
C LYS A 67 14.70 5.73 15.79
N LEU A 68 13.42 5.74 15.38
CA LEU A 68 12.90 4.75 14.43
C LEU A 68 13.63 4.84 13.08
N TYR A 69 13.76 6.04 12.52
CA TYR A 69 14.46 6.27 11.26
C TYR A 69 15.92 5.79 11.29
N LYS A 70 16.59 5.97 12.43
CA LYS A 70 17.97 5.49 12.66
C LYS A 70 18.05 4.01 13.06
N HIS A 71 16.93 3.28 13.06
CA HIS A 71 16.83 1.88 13.46
C HIS A 71 17.33 1.62 14.89
N GLN A 72 17.16 2.60 15.79
CA GLN A 72 17.63 2.56 17.18
C GLN A 72 16.57 2.01 18.15
N ILE A 73 15.34 1.84 17.67
CA ILE A 73 14.25 1.21 18.41
C ILE A 73 13.65 0.11 17.55
N LYS A 74 13.17 -0.94 18.20
CA LYS A 74 12.42 -2.02 17.56
C LYS A 74 10.96 -1.87 17.97
N MET A 75 10.06 -1.92 16.99
CA MET A 75 8.62 -1.88 17.23
C MET A 75 8.12 -3.23 17.72
N THR A 76 7.20 -3.21 18.68
CA THR A 76 6.57 -4.38 19.32
C THR A 76 5.11 -4.09 19.66
N ASP A 77 4.37 -5.07 20.17
CA ASP A 77 2.98 -4.95 20.63
C ASP A 77 2.86 -4.25 22.00
N ASP A 78 3.49 -3.07 22.15
CA ASP A 78 3.51 -2.29 23.38
C ASP A 78 2.96 -0.86 23.22
N ASP A 79 2.62 -0.23 24.34
CA ASP A 79 2.09 1.14 24.38
C ASP A 79 3.06 2.16 23.76
N THR A 80 4.37 1.91 23.84
CA THR A 80 5.39 2.77 23.24
C THR A 80 5.28 2.77 21.72
N SER A 81 5.18 1.59 21.12
CA SER A 81 5.03 1.42 19.68
C SER A 81 3.68 1.96 19.20
N ALA A 82 2.61 1.75 19.97
CA ALA A 82 1.30 2.35 19.71
C ALA A 82 1.36 3.89 19.69
N ALA A 83 2.01 4.51 20.68
CA ALA A 83 2.15 5.97 20.73
C ALA A 83 2.96 6.50 19.54
N LEU A 84 4.00 5.78 19.12
CA LEU A 84 4.79 6.15 17.94
C LEU A 84 3.99 6.00 16.64
N LEU A 85 3.20 4.93 16.47
CA LEU A 85 2.32 4.76 15.33
C LEU A 85 1.28 5.88 15.24
N LYS A 86 0.72 6.32 16.37
CA LYS A 86 -0.16 7.52 16.43
C LYS A 86 0.53 8.78 15.91
N ILE A 87 1.80 8.98 16.24
CA ILE A 87 2.58 10.13 15.72
C ILE A 87 2.74 10.01 14.21
N LEU A 88 3.07 8.82 13.70
CA LEU A 88 3.24 8.59 12.26
C LEU A 88 1.94 8.82 11.48
N CYS A 89 0.78 8.56 12.09
CA CYS A 89 -0.53 8.79 11.47
C CYS A 89 -0.96 10.26 11.39
N SER A 90 -0.22 11.20 11.97
CA SER A 90 -0.62 12.61 12.01
C SER A 90 0.47 13.56 11.50
N PRO A 91 0.89 13.44 10.22
CA PRO A 91 1.85 14.36 9.62
C PRO A 91 1.27 15.77 9.52
N LYS A 92 2.07 16.79 9.87
CA LYS A 92 1.64 18.20 9.86
C LYS A 92 1.91 18.92 8.55
N ASN A 93 2.75 18.36 7.69
CA ASN A 93 3.16 18.93 6.42
C ASN A 93 3.58 17.82 5.45
N ASP A 94 3.88 18.20 4.20
CA ASP A 94 4.23 17.25 3.14
C ASP A 94 5.54 16.49 3.43
N ASP A 95 6.54 17.15 4.03
CA ASP A 95 7.81 16.53 4.38
C ASP A 95 7.63 15.47 5.49
N GLU A 96 6.84 15.78 6.51
CA GLU A 96 6.44 14.82 7.54
C GLU A 96 5.64 13.67 6.92
N ARG A 97 4.69 13.94 6.02
CA ARG A 97 3.90 12.89 5.36
C ARG A 97 4.80 11.92 4.59
N MET A 98 5.77 12.42 3.83
CA MET A 98 6.72 11.58 3.11
C MET A 98 7.53 10.69 4.05
N LEU A 99 8.16 11.28 5.07
CA LEU A 99 8.97 10.53 6.03
C LEU A 99 8.13 9.53 6.81
N TYR A 100 6.97 9.94 7.32
CA TYR A 100 6.15 9.10 8.18
C TYR A 100 5.53 7.95 7.41
N PHE A 101 5.09 8.19 6.17
CA PHE A 101 4.63 7.11 5.29
C PHE A 101 5.73 6.08 5.03
N PHE A 102 6.95 6.53 4.74
CA PHE A 102 8.10 5.66 4.56
C PHE A 102 8.35 4.79 5.80
N LEU A 103 8.37 5.41 6.99
CA LEU A 103 8.57 4.67 8.24
C LEU A 103 7.41 3.71 8.53
N MET A 104 6.18 4.11 8.28
CA MET A 104 5.01 3.23 8.39
C MET A 104 5.17 1.99 7.50
N ASN A 105 5.56 2.19 6.23
CA ASN A 105 5.76 1.09 5.31
C ASN A 105 6.88 0.14 5.77
N GLU A 106 7.99 0.67 6.29
CA GLU A 106 9.05 -0.17 6.84
C GLU A 106 8.60 -0.98 8.06
N VAL A 107 7.78 -0.39 8.93
CA VAL A 107 7.20 -1.08 10.08
C VAL A 107 6.25 -2.19 9.64
N ILE A 108 5.32 -1.89 8.71
CA ILE A 108 4.34 -2.85 8.16
C ILE A 108 5.03 -4.05 7.53
N LYS A 109 6.10 -3.83 6.75
CA LYS A 109 6.83 -4.93 6.07
C LYS A 109 7.51 -5.88 7.05
N GLN A 110 7.84 -5.42 8.25
CA GLN A 110 8.58 -6.20 9.25
C GLN A 110 7.66 -6.77 10.34
N ALA A 111 6.38 -6.41 10.35
CA ALA A 111 5.48 -6.78 11.42
C ALA A 111 5.05 -8.26 11.34
N ASP A 112 5.02 -8.90 12.50
CA ASP A 112 4.58 -10.27 12.68
C ASP A 112 3.81 -10.44 14.00
N GLY A 113 3.13 -11.59 14.15
CA GLY A 113 2.43 -11.98 15.36
C GLY A 113 1.46 -10.91 15.90
N ALA A 114 1.48 -10.71 17.21
CA ALA A 114 0.63 -9.74 17.91
C ALA A 114 0.89 -8.28 17.47
N PHE A 115 2.12 -7.97 17.03
CA PHE A 115 2.42 -6.62 16.55
C PHE A 115 1.74 -6.33 15.20
N ALA A 116 1.59 -7.33 14.33
CA ALA A 116 0.85 -7.16 13.08
C ALA A 116 -0.65 -6.91 13.32
N GLU A 117 -1.23 -7.51 14.35
CA GLU A 117 -2.66 -7.36 14.68
C GLU A 117 -3.03 -5.91 15.02
N MET A 118 -2.15 -5.16 15.70
CA MET A 118 -2.41 -3.76 16.04
C MET A 118 -2.22 -2.79 14.87
N LEU A 119 -1.64 -3.21 13.74
CA LEU A 119 -1.38 -2.30 12.61
C LEU A 119 -2.62 -1.96 11.79
N GLY A 120 -3.70 -2.74 11.91
CA GLY A 120 -4.96 -2.52 11.21
C GLY A 120 -5.49 -1.10 11.37
N GLU A 121 -5.69 -0.68 12.62
CA GLU A 121 -6.16 0.66 13.01
C GLU A 121 -5.30 1.77 12.39
N TYR A 122 -3.97 1.65 12.48
CA TYR A 122 -3.04 2.68 12.00
C TYR A 122 -2.94 2.72 10.48
N CYS A 123 -3.00 1.57 9.81
CA CYS A 123 -3.09 1.50 8.34
C CYS A 123 -4.35 2.20 7.85
N LEU A 124 -5.49 1.91 8.48
CA LEU A 124 -6.78 2.51 8.15
C LEU A 124 -6.76 4.03 8.39
N GLN A 125 -6.26 4.46 9.55
CA GLN A 125 -6.15 5.88 9.87
C GLN A 125 -5.28 6.64 8.86
N PHE A 126 -4.03 6.19 8.66
CA PHE A 126 -3.11 6.87 7.75
C PHE A 126 -3.67 6.91 6.32
N PHE A 127 -4.24 5.79 5.85
CA PHE A 127 -4.82 5.69 4.52
C PHE A 127 -5.98 6.67 4.33
N ASN A 128 -6.92 6.72 5.27
CA ASN A 128 -8.10 7.59 5.15
C ASN A 128 -7.74 9.08 5.10
N GLU A 129 -6.73 9.49 5.87
CA GLU A 129 -6.25 10.87 5.89
C GLU A 129 -5.43 11.24 4.64
N ASN A 130 -4.85 10.25 3.95
CA ASN A 130 -3.89 10.47 2.86
C ASN A 130 -4.19 9.66 1.59
N ALA A 131 -5.46 9.33 1.33
CA ALA A 131 -5.86 8.33 0.34
C ALA A 131 -5.28 8.59 -1.07
N ASP A 132 -5.35 9.83 -1.57
CA ASP A 132 -4.78 10.19 -2.89
C ASP A 132 -3.26 9.94 -2.96
N TYR A 133 -2.54 10.25 -1.89
CA TYR A 133 -1.10 10.07 -1.78
C TYR A 133 -0.75 8.58 -1.76
N VAL A 134 -1.41 7.83 -0.88
CA VAL A 134 -1.14 6.41 -0.67
C VAL A 134 -1.54 5.55 -1.88
N LEU A 135 -2.69 5.83 -2.50
CA LEU A 135 -3.13 5.09 -3.69
C LEU A 135 -2.22 5.32 -4.90
N GLN A 136 -1.66 6.52 -5.06
CA GLN A 136 -0.70 6.76 -6.13
C GLN A 136 0.57 5.94 -5.91
N TYR A 137 1.02 5.77 -4.66
CA TYR A 137 2.15 4.90 -4.30
C TYR A 137 1.86 3.43 -4.57
N PHE A 138 0.66 2.96 -4.23
CA PHE A 138 0.27 1.57 -4.44
C PHE A 138 0.25 1.16 -5.91
N ASN A 139 0.09 2.12 -6.83
CA ASN A 139 0.23 1.85 -8.26
C ASN A 139 1.67 1.46 -8.64
N THR A 140 2.66 1.95 -7.90
CA THR A 140 4.08 1.63 -8.11
C THR A 140 4.59 0.47 -7.26
N ASP A 141 4.07 0.30 -6.04
CA ASP A 141 4.42 -0.80 -5.15
C ASP A 141 3.18 -1.63 -4.77
N ARG A 142 2.97 -2.71 -5.53
CA ARG A 142 1.86 -3.65 -5.30
C ARG A 142 2.03 -4.54 -4.09
N TYR A 143 3.25 -4.68 -3.56
CA TYR A 143 3.47 -5.47 -2.36
C TYR A 143 2.96 -4.70 -1.14
N VAL A 144 3.34 -3.43 -1.00
CA VAL A 144 2.82 -2.56 0.07
C VAL A 144 1.30 -2.40 -0.04
N ALA A 145 0.75 -2.25 -1.26
CA ALA A 145 -0.69 -2.20 -1.47
C ALA A 145 -1.44 -3.40 -0.86
N ARG A 146 -0.90 -4.61 -1.04
CA ARG A 146 -1.49 -5.86 -0.50
C ARG A 146 -1.39 -5.93 1.02
N LEU A 147 -0.30 -5.43 1.62
CA LEU A 147 -0.18 -5.38 3.07
C LEU A 147 -1.25 -4.46 3.65
N TYR A 148 -1.41 -3.25 3.12
CA TYR A 148 -2.45 -2.33 3.56
C TYR A 148 -3.86 -2.89 3.34
N SER A 149 -4.13 -3.51 2.18
CA SER A 149 -5.45 -4.09 1.94
C SER A 149 -5.79 -5.21 2.93
N THR A 150 -4.78 -5.99 3.32
CA THR A 150 -4.91 -7.05 4.34
C THR A 150 -5.22 -6.45 5.69
N PHE A 151 -4.39 -5.51 6.18
CA PHE A 151 -4.59 -4.87 7.47
C PHE A 151 -5.92 -4.13 7.57
N ILE A 152 -6.29 -3.36 6.54
CA ILE A 152 -7.55 -2.64 6.49
C ILE A 152 -8.75 -3.60 6.42
N GLY A 153 -8.68 -4.65 5.59
CA GLY A 153 -9.78 -5.61 5.48
C GLY A 153 -10.07 -6.33 6.79
N ILE A 154 -9.01 -6.75 7.49
CA ILE A 154 -9.11 -7.37 8.81
C ILE A 154 -9.66 -6.39 9.86
N GLU A 155 -9.15 -5.15 9.88
CA GLU A 155 -9.60 -4.10 10.81
C GLU A 155 -11.09 -3.77 10.64
N LEU A 156 -11.55 -3.66 9.39
CA LEU A 156 -12.96 -3.40 9.08
C LEU A 156 -13.85 -4.55 9.58
N TYR A 157 -13.40 -5.79 9.47
CA TYR A 157 -14.13 -6.96 9.98
C TYR A 157 -14.28 -6.90 11.51
N TYR A 158 -13.18 -6.70 12.23
CA TYR A 158 -13.21 -6.65 13.70
C TYR A 158 -14.02 -5.47 14.24
N ASN A 159 -14.05 -4.36 13.52
CA ASN A 159 -14.86 -3.19 13.86
C ASN A 159 -16.34 -3.31 13.44
N ASN A 160 -16.76 -4.42 12.82
CA ASN A 160 -18.10 -4.61 12.24
C ASN A 160 -18.47 -3.49 11.26
N SER A 161 -17.49 -2.97 10.52
CA SER A 161 -17.67 -1.89 9.56
C SER A 161 -18.20 -2.45 8.24
N SER A 162 -19.14 -1.75 7.60
CA SER A 162 -19.64 -2.13 6.29
C SER A 162 -18.62 -1.81 5.19
N ILE A 163 -18.18 -2.85 4.46
CA ILE A 163 -17.28 -2.69 3.31
C ILE A 163 -17.86 -1.80 2.21
N SER A 164 -19.19 -1.82 2.03
CA SER A 164 -19.87 -1.00 1.02
C SER A 164 -19.88 0.48 1.43
N GLU A 165 -20.11 0.78 2.71
CA GLU A 165 -20.07 2.14 3.25
C GLU A 165 -18.65 2.70 3.18
N TYR A 166 -17.65 1.90 3.57
CA TYR A 166 -16.24 2.27 3.47
C TYR A 166 -15.83 2.59 2.02
N SER A 167 -16.22 1.72 1.08
CA SER A 167 -15.94 1.91 -0.35
C SER A 167 -16.57 3.20 -0.89
N GLN A 168 -17.79 3.51 -0.47
CA GLN A 168 -18.49 4.73 -0.87
C GLN A 168 -17.79 5.98 -0.31
N GLN A 169 -17.42 5.97 0.98
CA GLN A 169 -16.72 7.08 1.62
C GLN A 169 -15.38 7.37 0.92
N LEU A 170 -14.60 6.34 0.64
CA LEU A 170 -13.32 6.50 -0.08
C LEU A 170 -13.51 6.99 -1.51
N SER A 171 -14.51 6.50 -2.22
CA SER A 171 -14.79 6.96 -3.59
C SER A 171 -15.16 8.45 -3.64
N GLN A 172 -15.66 9.01 -2.54
CA GLN A 172 -15.97 10.44 -2.41
C GLN A 172 -14.76 11.28 -1.96
N SER A 173 -13.79 10.70 -1.24
CA SER A 173 -12.62 11.41 -0.72
C SER A 173 -11.45 11.45 -1.70
N VAL A 174 -11.34 10.46 -2.59
CA VAL A 174 -10.26 10.36 -3.59
C VAL A 174 -10.56 11.27 -4.78
N ASN A 175 -9.78 12.34 -4.93
CA ASN A 175 -9.97 13.36 -5.95
C ASN A 175 -8.92 13.32 -7.06
N ASN A 176 -7.82 12.59 -6.85
CA ASN A 176 -6.75 12.45 -7.83
C ASN A 176 -7.10 11.39 -8.87
N LYS A 177 -7.15 11.78 -10.15
CA LYS A 177 -7.46 10.88 -11.28
C LYS A 177 -6.68 9.56 -11.26
N TYR A 178 -5.38 9.60 -10.91
CA TYR A 178 -4.53 8.41 -10.87
C TYR A 178 -4.87 7.53 -9.67
N ALA A 179 -5.07 8.13 -8.50
CA ALA A 179 -5.55 7.40 -7.32
C ALA A 179 -6.93 6.76 -7.58
N SER A 180 -7.85 7.50 -8.21
CA SER A 180 -9.17 7.00 -8.60
C SER A 180 -9.11 5.81 -9.56
N SER A 181 -8.11 5.74 -10.45
CA SER A 181 -7.97 4.59 -11.35
C SER A 181 -7.57 3.30 -10.63
N PHE A 182 -6.79 3.41 -9.54
CA PHE A 182 -6.33 2.24 -8.79
C PHE A 182 -7.32 1.82 -7.69
N LEU A 183 -8.10 2.77 -7.17
CA LEU A 183 -9.04 2.57 -6.07
C LEU A 183 -9.95 1.33 -6.20
N PRO A 184 -10.60 1.03 -7.35
CA PRO A 184 -11.45 -0.16 -7.46
C PRO A 184 -10.68 -1.47 -7.27
N THR A 185 -9.43 -1.52 -7.72
CA THR A 185 -8.57 -2.70 -7.54
C THR A 185 -8.21 -2.86 -6.07
N PHE A 186 -7.82 -1.77 -5.42
CA PHE A 186 -7.50 -1.77 -4.00
C PHE A 186 -8.69 -2.18 -3.13
N LEU A 187 -9.88 -1.63 -3.39
CA LEU A 187 -11.10 -1.97 -2.64
C LEU A 187 -11.50 -3.44 -2.80
N LYS A 188 -11.29 -4.03 -3.98
CA LYS A 188 -11.51 -5.46 -4.18
C LYS A 188 -10.56 -6.32 -3.35
N ASP A 189 -9.29 -5.91 -3.24
CA ASP A 189 -8.31 -6.61 -2.40
C ASP A 189 -8.70 -6.48 -0.90
N VAL A 190 -9.18 -5.30 -0.46
CA VAL A 190 -9.71 -5.10 0.90
C VAL A 190 -10.92 -5.99 1.17
N GLU A 191 -11.90 -6.01 0.26
CA GLU A 191 -13.11 -6.83 0.39
C GLU A 191 -12.79 -8.32 0.44
N HIS A 192 -11.81 -8.78 -0.35
CA HIS A 192 -11.35 -10.16 -0.30
C HIS A 192 -10.81 -10.52 1.09
N CYS A 193 -9.93 -9.67 1.64
CA CYS A 193 -9.39 -9.86 2.98
C CYS A 193 -10.49 -9.81 4.06
N TYR A 194 -11.40 -8.83 4.00
CA TYR A 194 -12.54 -8.72 4.91
C TYR A 194 -13.38 -10.01 4.97
N ASN A 195 -13.74 -10.56 3.80
CA ASN A 195 -14.55 -11.78 3.72
C ASN A 195 -13.78 -13.04 4.13
N SER A 196 -12.45 -13.03 4.07
CA SER A 196 -11.61 -14.18 4.43
C SER A 196 -11.53 -14.44 5.93
N VAL A 197 -11.80 -13.43 6.78
CA VAL A 197 -11.77 -13.57 8.24
C VAL A 197 -13.02 -14.27 8.78
N GLY A 198 -14.16 -14.09 8.11
CA GLY A 198 -15.45 -14.65 8.54
C GLY A 198 -15.75 -16.07 8.05
N ASN A 199 -14.91 -16.64 7.17
CA ASN A 199 -15.06 -18.00 6.61
C ASN A 199 -14.03 -18.95 7.21
#